data_AF-A0A2E6DUR4-F1
#
_entry.id   AF-A0A2E6DUR4-F1
#
_cell.length_a   1.000
_cell.length_b   1.000
_cell.length_c   1.000
_cell.angle_alpha   90.00
_cell.angle_beta   90.00
_cell.angle_gamma   90.00
#
_symmetry.space_group_name_H-M   'P 1'
#
loop_
_entity.id
_entity.type
_entity.pdbx_description
1 polymer ?
#
loop_
_entity_poly.entity_id
_entity_poly.type
_entity_poly.pdbx_seq_one_letter_code
_entity_poly.pdbx_strand_id
1 'polypeptide(L)'
;MEIESEPWFPSVAAKSVTESSESCPSGFTTHILHVRWDSLPMLLPDGDISSQDWWDSQSATWGDWVEGKPKSVQSNASGWLVDFEHHEAQVLPVDEDGHGRRLANLGCEELHTAIGGVQFEGRDVILVFEKLKMVPIEMDAEHLKMAGESLGRFHTLCGRNIATPNDERAWNQRLDILEPRTRSATKWRAPHSADTQGTITHRNFRLNQCYVREGKILLGGCMGGILNALNPESSPSPALRDVASAVIGLSAEQKRNFCEAWASSAPAHWSSNKALDGHRGGLLIWEYEQYLQSRLYHQSWGKSEPESVTHFLSNVSTLQNGMYRARTIAAGGMICLYIPVVAILYWGFYPEASTPSNVELIGVAIAAGVGWFLRKVYRSLAPTAW
;
A
#
# COMPACT_ATOMS: atom_id res chain seq x y z
N MET A 1 20.51 -21.41 16.39
CA MET A 1 19.36 -21.27 15.47
C MET A 1 19.93 -20.99 14.10
N GLU A 2 19.64 -21.81 13.08
CA GLU A 2 20.11 -21.57 11.72
C GLU A 2 19.17 -20.57 11.05
N ILE A 3 19.44 -19.28 11.26
CA ILE A 3 18.55 -18.18 10.82
C ILE A 3 18.27 -18.20 9.31
N GLU A 4 19.17 -18.76 8.50
CA GLU A 4 19.03 -18.85 7.04
C GLU A 4 17.91 -19.81 6.61
N SER A 5 17.50 -20.72 7.49
CA SER A 5 16.40 -21.66 7.28
C SER A 5 15.03 -21.09 7.66
N GLU A 6 15.01 -19.92 8.30
CA GLU A 6 13.78 -19.32 8.82
C GLU A 6 12.88 -18.77 7.70
N PRO A 7 11.56 -19.03 7.72
CA PRO A 7 10.61 -18.55 6.71
C PRO A 7 10.57 -17.03 6.50
N TRP A 8 10.93 -16.23 7.52
CA TRP A 8 11.03 -14.76 7.43
C TRP A 8 12.39 -14.28 6.93
N PHE A 9 13.41 -15.14 6.85
CA PHE A 9 14.74 -14.74 6.41
C PHE A 9 14.79 -14.65 4.89
N PRO A 10 15.16 -13.50 4.30
CA PRO A 10 15.16 -13.32 2.85
C PRO A 10 16.40 -13.96 2.21
N SER A 11 16.46 -15.28 2.22
CA SER A 11 17.64 -16.11 1.91
C SER A 11 18.32 -15.81 0.57
N VAL A 12 17.58 -15.33 -0.44
CA VAL A 12 18.13 -15.00 -1.75
C VAL A 12 18.63 -13.55 -1.80
N ALA A 13 17.97 -12.63 -1.10
CA ALA A 13 18.41 -11.23 -1.04
C ALA A 13 19.51 -10.99 0.00
N ALA A 14 19.59 -11.81 1.05
CA ALA A 14 20.62 -11.74 2.07
C ALA A 14 22.01 -12.05 1.48
N LYS A 15 23.02 -11.28 1.91
CA LYS A 15 24.44 -11.48 1.59
C LYS A 15 25.21 -11.98 2.80
N SER A 16 24.93 -11.41 3.97
CA SER A 16 25.55 -11.78 5.24
C SER A 16 24.77 -11.18 6.40
N VAL A 17 25.00 -11.74 7.59
CA VAL A 17 24.60 -11.16 8.87
C VAL A 17 25.88 -10.90 9.66
N THR A 18 26.02 -9.70 10.22
CA THR A 18 27.16 -9.31 11.04
C THR A 18 26.70 -8.88 12.42
N GLU A 19 27.51 -9.14 13.45
CA GLU A 19 27.26 -8.63 14.79
C GLU A 19 27.45 -7.10 14.82
N SER A 20 26.59 -6.41 15.57
CA SER A 20 26.73 -4.99 15.87
C SER A 20 27.00 -4.80 17.35
N SER A 21 27.73 -3.74 17.71
CA SER A 21 27.98 -3.35 19.11
C SER A 21 27.02 -2.26 19.59
N GLU A 22 25.94 -2.00 18.85
CA GLU A 22 24.87 -1.10 19.26
C GLU A 22 24.13 -1.64 20.50
N SER A 23 23.44 -0.77 21.22
CA SER A 23 22.59 -1.20 22.33
C SER A 23 21.42 -2.07 21.83
N CYS A 24 20.98 -3.00 22.66
CA CYS A 24 19.79 -3.83 22.44
C CYS A 24 18.86 -3.80 23.67
N PRO A 25 17.58 -4.14 23.50
CA PRO A 25 16.71 -4.42 24.64
C PRO A 25 17.14 -5.72 25.34
N SER A 26 16.73 -5.89 26.60
CA SER A 26 16.98 -7.11 27.39
C SER A 26 16.50 -8.35 26.63
N GLY A 27 17.30 -9.42 26.61
CA GLY A 27 16.94 -10.68 25.95
C GLY A 27 17.22 -10.72 24.44
N PHE A 28 17.92 -9.74 23.89
CA PHE A 28 18.26 -9.65 22.48
C PHE A 28 19.74 -9.35 22.24
N THR A 29 20.22 -9.71 21.06
CA THR A 29 21.52 -9.30 20.50
C THR A 29 21.32 -8.47 19.24
N THR A 30 22.22 -7.51 19.01
CA THR A 30 22.21 -6.63 17.83
C THR A 30 22.99 -7.20 16.66
N HIS A 31 22.37 -7.20 15.49
CA HIS A 31 22.94 -7.66 14.24
C HIS A 31 22.62 -6.68 13.10
N ILE A 32 23.35 -6.79 11.99
CA ILE A 32 23.05 -6.11 10.74
C ILE A 32 22.83 -7.16 9.66
N LEU A 33 21.64 -7.17 9.08
CA LEU A 33 21.30 -7.96 7.91
C LEU A 33 21.69 -7.19 6.65
N HIS A 34 22.76 -7.62 5.99
CA HIS A 34 23.15 -7.05 4.70
C HIS A 34 22.37 -7.73 3.57
N VAL A 35 21.54 -6.97 2.87
CA VAL A 35 20.86 -7.44 1.66
C VAL A 35 21.53 -6.87 0.41
N ARG A 36 21.08 -7.29 -0.78
CA ARG A 36 21.70 -6.89 -2.06
C ARG A 36 21.80 -5.37 -2.25
N TRP A 37 20.87 -4.60 -1.70
CA TRP A 37 20.70 -3.16 -1.92
C TRP A 37 20.70 -2.31 -0.64
N ASP A 38 20.82 -2.92 0.55
CA ASP A 38 20.74 -2.19 1.82
C ASP A 38 21.38 -2.96 2.98
N SER A 39 21.46 -2.33 4.15
CA SER A 39 21.81 -2.95 5.43
C SER A 39 20.75 -2.62 6.47
N LEU A 40 20.10 -3.65 7.01
CA LEU A 40 18.96 -3.50 7.91
C LEU A 40 19.37 -3.87 9.34
N PRO A 41 19.09 -3.02 10.33
CA PRO A 41 19.35 -3.38 11.72
C PRO A 41 18.38 -4.48 12.16
N MET A 42 18.92 -5.50 12.81
CA MET A 42 18.24 -6.75 13.16
C MET A 42 18.47 -7.07 14.63
N LEU A 43 17.44 -7.57 15.31
CA LEU A 43 17.50 -8.00 16.70
C LEU A 43 17.15 -9.48 16.76
N LEU A 44 18.01 -10.29 17.36
CA LEU A 44 17.78 -11.73 17.52
C LEU A 44 17.67 -12.07 19.01
N PRO A 45 16.72 -12.93 19.42
CA PRO A 45 16.67 -13.41 20.80
C PRO A 45 18.00 -14.02 21.24
N ASP A 46 18.47 -13.69 22.44
CA ASP A 46 19.72 -14.20 23.02
C ASP A 46 19.54 -15.51 23.80
N GLY A 47 18.31 -15.98 23.94
CA GLY A 47 17.92 -17.16 24.71
C GLY A 47 16.75 -17.92 24.08
N ASP A 48 16.17 -18.85 24.85
CA ASP A 48 15.06 -19.68 24.40
C ASP A 48 13.72 -18.95 24.59
N ILE A 49 13.12 -18.51 23.49
CA ILE A 49 11.80 -17.87 23.47
C ILE A 49 10.65 -18.83 23.85
N SER A 50 10.92 -20.11 24.04
CA SER A 50 9.97 -21.09 24.62
C SER A 50 10.03 -21.11 26.15
N SER A 51 11.01 -20.43 26.77
CA SER A 51 11.22 -20.40 28.21
C SER A 51 10.49 -19.23 28.87
N GLN A 52 9.77 -19.49 29.96
CA GLN A 52 9.18 -18.44 30.80
C GLN A 52 10.24 -17.43 31.28
N ASP A 53 11.41 -17.92 31.68
CA ASP A 53 12.47 -17.07 32.25
C ASP A 53 12.94 -16.00 31.26
N TRP A 54 12.94 -16.32 29.95
CA TRP A 54 13.28 -15.36 28.91
C TRP A 54 12.22 -14.26 28.80
N TRP A 55 10.93 -14.63 28.86
CA TRP A 55 9.82 -13.67 28.84
C TRP A 55 9.75 -12.79 30.10
N ASP A 56 10.07 -13.35 31.27
CA ASP A 56 10.14 -12.61 32.53
C ASP A 56 11.33 -11.64 32.59
N SER A 57 12.38 -11.89 31.80
CA SER A 57 13.54 -11.00 31.70
C SER A 57 13.32 -9.77 30.81
N GLN A 58 12.24 -9.74 30.03
CA GLN A 58 11.94 -8.63 29.13
C GLN A 58 11.61 -7.36 29.94
N SER A 59 12.14 -6.23 29.50
CA SER A 59 11.96 -4.93 30.15
C SER A 59 11.46 -3.88 29.16
N ALA A 60 10.98 -2.74 29.68
CA ALA A 60 10.41 -1.65 28.87
C ALA A 60 9.22 -2.07 28.00
N THR A 61 8.37 -2.96 28.53
CA THR A 61 7.13 -3.36 27.89
C THR A 61 6.12 -2.20 27.88
N TRP A 62 5.21 -2.20 26.90
CA TRP A 62 4.08 -1.28 26.82
C TRP A 62 2.78 -2.08 26.71
N GLY A 63 1.67 -1.50 27.17
CA GLY A 63 0.35 -2.13 27.12
C GLY A 63 0.27 -3.40 27.97
N ASP A 64 -0.60 -4.33 27.54
CA ASP A 64 -0.80 -5.60 28.22
C ASP A 64 0.30 -6.61 27.84
N TRP A 65 0.77 -7.37 28.82
CA TRP A 65 1.85 -8.34 28.63
C TRP A 65 1.34 -9.77 28.65
N VAL A 66 2.16 -10.70 28.16
CA VAL A 66 1.82 -12.12 28.14
C VAL A 66 1.69 -12.67 29.57
N GLU A 67 0.71 -13.54 29.77
CA GLU A 67 0.47 -14.26 31.02
C GLU A 67 0.67 -15.77 30.82
N GLY A 68 1.28 -16.41 31.80
CA GLY A 68 1.53 -17.84 31.79
C GLY A 68 2.67 -18.26 30.84
N LYS A 69 2.85 -19.58 30.74
CA LYS A 69 3.98 -20.18 30.01
C LYS A 69 3.76 -20.20 28.50
N PRO A 70 4.82 -19.96 27.70
CA PRO A 70 4.79 -20.25 26.27
C PRO A 70 4.37 -21.69 26.03
N LYS A 71 3.35 -21.90 25.17
CA LYS A 71 2.80 -23.21 24.82
C LYS A 71 3.47 -23.78 23.58
N SER A 72 3.74 -22.94 22.59
CA SER A 72 4.44 -23.34 21.37
C SER A 72 5.11 -22.14 20.70
N VAL A 73 6.13 -22.42 19.91
CA VAL A 73 6.83 -21.43 19.08
C VAL A 73 6.79 -21.91 17.64
N GLN A 74 6.35 -21.05 16.74
CA GLN A 74 6.31 -21.32 15.30
C GLN A 74 6.96 -20.18 14.54
N SER A 75 7.75 -20.50 13.53
CA SER A 75 8.28 -19.48 12.63
C SER A 75 7.31 -19.20 11.49
N ASN A 76 7.16 -17.93 11.11
CA ASN A 76 6.29 -17.47 10.04
C ASN A 76 7.02 -16.48 9.12
N ALA A 77 6.29 -15.84 8.19
CA ALA A 77 6.90 -14.94 7.21
C ALA A 77 7.44 -13.61 7.78
N SER A 78 7.17 -13.33 9.06
CA SER A 78 7.53 -12.07 9.71
C SER A 78 8.48 -12.22 10.91
N GLY A 79 8.61 -13.43 11.46
CA GLY A 79 9.41 -13.71 12.64
C GLY A 79 8.94 -14.99 13.33
N TRP A 80 8.94 -14.98 14.67
CA TRP A 80 8.42 -16.08 15.47
C TRP A 80 7.10 -15.71 16.14
N LEU A 81 6.11 -16.58 16.01
CA LEU A 81 4.85 -16.53 16.71
C LEU A 81 4.94 -17.46 17.93
N VAL A 82 4.74 -16.90 19.11
CA VAL A 82 4.75 -17.61 20.38
C VAL A 82 3.33 -17.64 20.94
N ASP A 83 2.82 -18.86 21.13
CA ASP A 83 1.48 -19.09 21.61
C ASP A 83 1.43 -19.11 23.14
N PHE A 84 0.48 -18.41 23.74
CA PHE A 84 0.17 -18.45 25.17
C PHE A 84 -1.26 -18.92 25.40
N GLU A 85 -1.70 -18.91 26.66
CA GLU A 85 -3.06 -19.33 26.99
C GLU A 85 -4.13 -18.36 26.48
N HIS A 86 -3.93 -17.07 26.70
CA HIS A 86 -4.86 -16.00 26.32
C HIS A 86 -4.26 -15.00 25.33
N HIS A 87 -3.00 -15.18 24.97
CA HIS A 87 -2.24 -14.25 24.14
C HIS A 87 -1.51 -14.97 23.02
N GLU A 88 -1.16 -14.21 22.00
CA GLU A 88 -0.17 -14.59 20.98
C GLU A 88 0.86 -13.47 20.91
N ALA A 89 2.15 -13.80 20.92
CA ALA A 89 3.22 -12.82 20.82
C ALA A 89 4.01 -13.03 19.53
N GLN A 90 4.11 -11.98 18.72
CA GLN A 90 4.91 -11.96 17.51
C GLN A 90 6.25 -11.27 17.81
N VAL A 91 7.33 -12.04 17.76
CA VAL A 91 8.71 -11.54 17.82
C VAL A 91 9.14 -11.17 16.41
N LEU A 92 9.67 -9.96 16.23
CA LEU A 92 10.08 -9.38 14.95
C LEU A 92 11.61 -9.21 14.91
N PRO A 93 12.32 -9.99 14.08
CA PRO A 93 13.76 -9.84 13.94
C PRO A 93 14.14 -8.49 13.32
N VAL A 94 13.31 -7.99 12.42
CA VAL A 94 13.54 -6.75 11.68
C VAL A 94 12.23 -6.00 11.59
N ASP A 95 12.28 -4.70 11.88
CA ASP A 95 11.19 -3.74 11.70
C ASP A 95 11.77 -2.38 11.30
N GLU A 96 10.97 -1.54 10.64
CA GLU A 96 11.43 -0.24 10.12
C GLU A 96 11.17 0.93 11.07
N ASP A 97 9.98 1.01 11.68
CA ASP A 97 9.46 2.26 12.25
C ASP A 97 8.34 2.10 13.30
N GLY A 98 8.14 0.90 13.82
CA GLY A 98 7.20 0.66 14.92
C GLY A 98 5.73 0.74 14.51
N HIS A 99 5.43 0.35 13.28
CA HIS A 99 4.10 0.53 12.69
C HIS A 99 3.00 -0.27 13.40
N GLY A 100 3.31 -1.43 13.97
CA GLY A 100 2.36 -2.24 14.73
C GLY A 100 1.83 -1.50 15.96
N ARG A 101 2.72 -0.91 16.77
CA ARG A 101 2.30 -0.04 17.89
C ARG A 101 1.56 1.20 17.40
N ARG A 102 1.97 1.78 16.26
CA ARG A 102 1.27 2.93 15.66
C ARG A 102 -0.19 2.59 15.32
N LEU A 103 -0.44 1.41 14.76
CA LEU A 103 -1.79 0.92 14.48
C LEU A 103 -2.57 0.65 15.78
N ALA A 104 -1.94 0.06 16.79
CA ALA A 104 -2.57 -0.16 18.10
C ALA A 104 -3.05 1.16 18.75
N ASN A 105 -2.22 2.20 18.70
CA ASN A 105 -2.55 3.52 19.26
C ASN A 105 -3.72 4.22 18.55
N LEU A 106 -4.15 3.76 17.37
CA LEU A 106 -5.36 4.30 16.73
C LEU A 106 -6.64 3.92 17.46
N GLY A 107 -6.64 2.81 18.22
CA GLY A 107 -7.84 2.28 18.87
C GLY A 107 -8.95 1.94 17.87
N CYS A 108 -8.59 1.40 16.70
CA CYS A 108 -9.55 1.09 15.64
C CYS A 108 -10.23 -0.24 15.88
N GLU A 109 -11.55 -0.24 16.08
CA GLU A 109 -12.36 -1.47 16.27
C GLU A 109 -12.38 -2.39 15.04
N GLU A 110 -12.02 -1.89 13.86
CA GLU A 110 -11.93 -2.72 12.64
C GLU A 110 -10.65 -3.56 12.61
N LEU A 111 -9.64 -3.21 13.41
CA LEU A 111 -8.34 -3.86 13.38
C LEU A 111 -8.16 -4.85 14.53
N HIS A 112 -7.51 -5.98 14.25
CA HIS A 112 -6.91 -6.82 15.28
C HIS A 112 -5.45 -6.38 15.48
N THR A 113 -5.26 -5.42 16.39
CA THR A 113 -3.96 -4.81 16.71
C THR A 113 -3.33 -5.42 17.96
N ALA A 114 -2.04 -5.12 18.16
CA ALA A 114 -1.34 -5.49 19.38
C ALA A 114 -1.90 -4.72 20.59
N ILE A 115 -2.08 -5.43 21.70
CA ILE A 115 -2.51 -4.88 23.00
C ILE A 115 -1.32 -4.46 23.87
N GLY A 116 -0.13 -4.94 23.53
CA GLY A 116 1.12 -4.58 24.19
C GLY A 116 2.34 -5.06 23.41
N GLY A 117 3.53 -4.92 24.00
CA GLY A 117 4.76 -5.29 23.29
C GLY A 117 6.04 -4.69 23.87
N VAL A 118 7.12 -4.84 23.11
CA VAL A 118 8.42 -4.19 23.34
C VAL A 118 8.79 -3.42 22.09
N GLN A 119 9.20 -2.16 22.28
CA GLN A 119 9.79 -1.34 21.24
C GLN A 119 11.21 -0.96 21.60
N PHE A 120 12.07 -0.90 20.60
CA PHE A 120 13.44 -0.43 20.76
C PHE A 120 13.78 0.57 19.66
N GLU A 121 14.21 1.77 20.05
CA GLU A 121 14.52 2.87 19.12
C GLU A 121 13.41 3.17 18.10
N GLY A 122 12.16 3.04 18.53
CA GLY A 122 10.99 3.26 17.69
C GLY A 122 10.63 2.10 16.76
N ARG A 123 11.35 0.98 16.78
CA ARG A 123 11.04 -0.26 16.04
C ARG A 123 10.28 -1.25 16.92
N ASP A 124 9.33 -1.97 16.33
CA ASP A 124 8.64 -3.07 17.01
C ASP A 124 9.54 -4.30 17.10
N VAL A 125 9.72 -4.83 18.32
CA VAL A 125 10.55 -6.04 18.57
C VAL A 125 9.66 -7.21 18.99
N ILE A 126 8.69 -6.94 19.86
CA ILE A 126 7.68 -7.90 20.28
C ILE A 126 6.32 -7.18 20.21
N LEU A 127 5.33 -7.84 19.61
CA LEU A 127 3.94 -7.41 19.60
C LEU A 127 3.09 -8.49 20.26
N VAL A 128 2.32 -8.13 21.29
CA VAL A 128 1.42 -9.02 22.01
C VAL A 128 0.00 -8.76 21.54
N PHE A 129 -0.73 -9.82 21.19
CA PHE A 129 -2.11 -9.79 20.73
C PHE A 129 -2.98 -10.62 21.66
N GLU A 130 -4.24 -10.21 21.81
CA GLU A 130 -5.26 -11.06 22.43
C GLU A 130 -5.48 -12.29 21.53
N LYS A 131 -5.48 -13.48 22.11
CA LYS A 131 -5.73 -14.71 21.35
C LYS A 131 -7.21 -14.84 21.03
N LEU A 132 -7.55 -14.69 19.75
CA LEU A 132 -8.92 -14.73 19.28
C LEU A 132 -9.17 -15.95 18.38
N LYS A 133 -10.35 -16.56 18.53
CA LYS A 133 -10.81 -17.58 17.60
C LYS A 133 -11.27 -16.92 16.31
N MET A 134 -10.34 -16.71 15.40
CA MET A 134 -10.56 -16.06 14.12
C MET A 134 -10.95 -17.06 13.02
N VAL A 135 -12.05 -16.81 12.31
CA VAL A 135 -12.46 -17.59 11.14
C VAL A 135 -12.08 -16.81 9.89
N PRO A 136 -11.20 -17.31 9.00
CA PRO A 136 -10.85 -16.62 7.76
C PRO A 136 -12.10 -16.34 6.91
N ILE A 137 -12.11 -15.20 6.22
CA ILE A 137 -13.20 -14.89 5.30
C ILE A 137 -13.23 -15.85 4.09
N GLU A 138 -14.43 -16.07 3.56
CA GLU A 138 -14.58 -16.65 2.22
C GLU A 138 -14.40 -15.58 1.14
N MET A 139 -14.05 -16.00 -0.09
CA MET A 139 -13.84 -15.08 -1.23
C MET A 139 -15.13 -14.83 -2.03
N ASP A 140 -16.28 -14.89 -1.36
CA ASP A 140 -17.59 -14.61 -1.94
C ASP A 140 -17.91 -13.10 -1.94
N ALA A 141 -19.01 -12.72 -2.59
CA ALA A 141 -19.39 -11.32 -2.74
C ALA A 141 -19.78 -10.64 -1.41
N GLU A 142 -20.30 -11.37 -0.43
CA GLU A 142 -20.74 -10.82 0.85
C GLU A 142 -19.53 -10.45 1.71
N HIS A 143 -18.62 -11.41 1.92
CA HIS A 143 -17.42 -11.22 2.71
C HIS A 143 -16.48 -10.17 2.09
N LEU A 144 -16.35 -10.13 0.75
CA LEU A 144 -15.57 -9.09 0.07
C LEU A 144 -16.16 -7.70 0.28
N LYS A 145 -17.49 -7.56 0.28
CA LYS A 145 -18.13 -6.28 0.58
C LYS A 145 -17.88 -5.87 2.03
N MET A 146 -18.07 -6.79 2.98
CA MET A 146 -17.82 -6.51 4.40
C MET A 146 -16.35 -6.13 4.67
N ALA A 147 -15.39 -6.78 4.00
CA ALA A 147 -13.97 -6.46 4.10
C ALA A 147 -13.66 -5.08 3.49
N GLY A 148 -14.25 -4.75 2.33
CA GLY A 148 -14.14 -3.43 1.72
C GLY A 148 -14.67 -2.34 2.64
N GLU A 149 -15.86 -2.55 3.23
CA GLU A 149 -16.46 -1.61 4.17
C GLU A 149 -15.64 -1.43 5.46
N SER A 150 -15.11 -2.52 6.00
CA SER A 150 -14.23 -2.49 7.18
C SER A 150 -12.95 -1.68 6.90
N LEU A 151 -12.31 -1.91 5.75
CA LEU A 151 -11.16 -1.13 5.32
C LEU A 151 -11.51 0.36 5.10
N GLY A 152 -12.70 0.65 4.57
CA GLY A 152 -13.16 2.03 4.38
C GLY A 152 -13.40 2.77 5.70
N ARG A 153 -13.98 2.10 6.70
CA ARG A 153 -14.13 2.64 8.07
C ARG A 153 -12.79 2.85 8.76
N PHE A 154 -11.86 1.90 8.63
CA PHE A 154 -10.47 2.07 9.08
C PHE A 154 -9.82 3.32 8.45
N HIS A 155 -9.89 3.46 7.13
CA HIS A 155 -9.35 4.63 6.43
C HIS A 155 -10.02 5.94 6.84
N THR A 156 -11.32 5.94 7.14
CA THR A 156 -12.01 7.10 7.70
C THR A 156 -11.42 7.52 9.05
N LEU A 157 -11.07 6.58 9.92
CA LEU A 157 -10.39 6.88 11.19
C LEU A 157 -8.97 7.41 10.94
N CYS A 158 -8.21 6.80 10.04
CA CYS A 158 -6.86 7.24 9.70
C CYS A 158 -6.84 8.67 9.17
N GLY A 159 -7.74 9.02 8.25
CA GLY A 159 -7.84 10.37 7.70
C GLY A 159 -8.19 11.45 8.72
N ARG A 160 -8.85 11.08 9.83
CA ARG A 160 -9.09 12.00 10.97
C ARG A 160 -7.86 12.20 11.84
N ASN A 161 -6.96 11.21 11.89
CA ASN A 161 -5.73 11.29 12.67
C ASN A 161 -4.61 11.98 11.88
N ILE A 162 -4.35 11.54 10.66
CA ILE A 162 -3.32 12.09 9.79
C ILE A 162 -3.86 12.14 8.36
N ALA A 163 -3.87 13.34 7.79
CA ALA A 163 -4.08 13.56 6.37
C ALA A 163 -3.04 14.55 5.87
N THR A 164 -2.10 14.05 5.09
CA THR A 164 -1.06 14.86 4.44
C THR A 164 -1.54 15.31 3.05
N PRO A 165 -1.03 16.45 2.53
CA PRO A 165 -1.24 16.81 1.14
C PRO A 165 -0.79 15.71 0.18
N ASN A 166 -1.17 15.85 -1.08
CA ASN A 166 -0.66 14.99 -2.14
C ASN A 166 0.88 15.05 -2.20
N ASP A 167 1.54 13.89 -2.16
CA ASP A 167 3.00 13.78 -2.26
C ASP A 167 3.40 12.86 -3.42
N GLU A 168 2.95 13.23 -4.62
CA GLU A 168 3.29 12.49 -5.84
C GLU A 168 4.80 12.31 -6.03
N ARG A 169 5.62 13.22 -5.51
CA ARG A 169 7.08 13.14 -5.64
C ARG A 169 7.62 11.97 -4.83
N ALA A 170 7.26 11.86 -3.55
CA ALA A 170 7.73 10.78 -2.71
C ALA A 170 7.21 9.42 -3.19
N TRP A 171 5.95 9.35 -3.64
CA TRP A 171 5.37 8.10 -4.16
C TRP A 171 6.02 7.65 -5.47
N ASN A 172 6.32 8.58 -6.38
CA ASN A 172 7.08 8.27 -7.59
C ASN A 172 8.53 7.85 -7.28
N GLN A 173 9.16 8.47 -6.27
CA GLN A 173 10.51 8.09 -5.81
C GLN A 173 10.53 6.67 -5.21
N ARG A 174 9.45 6.23 -4.56
CA ARG A 174 9.30 4.84 -4.12
C ARG A 174 9.31 3.87 -5.29
N LEU A 175 8.68 4.21 -6.40
CA LEU A 175 8.74 3.40 -7.63
C LEU A 175 10.14 3.41 -8.26
N ASP A 176 10.87 4.53 -8.21
CA ASP A 176 12.29 4.60 -8.63
C ASP A 176 13.19 3.61 -7.87
N ILE A 177 12.81 3.22 -6.65
CA ILE A 177 13.50 2.22 -5.84
C ILE A 177 13.04 0.80 -6.19
N LEU A 178 11.74 0.56 -6.29
CA LEU A 178 11.16 -0.78 -6.53
C LEU A 178 11.49 -1.33 -7.92
N GLU A 179 11.40 -0.50 -8.96
CA GLU A 179 11.62 -0.90 -10.36
C GLU A 179 12.99 -1.55 -10.59
N PRO A 180 14.14 -0.95 -10.19
CA PRO A 180 15.44 -1.58 -10.37
C PRO A 180 15.64 -2.80 -9.46
N ARG A 181 15.13 -2.78 -8.21
CA ARG A 181 15.24 -3.92 -7.28
C ARG A 181 14.53 -5.17 -7.81
N THR A 182 13.42 -4.99 -8.51
CA THR A 182 12.60 -6.05 -9.11
C THR A 182 12.97 -6.41 -10.55
N ARG A 183 13.91 -5.66 -11.15
CA ARG A 183 14.26 -5.72 -12.58
C ARG A 183 13.03 -5.53 -13.49
N SER A 184 12.14 -4.63 -13.12
CA SER A 184 11.00 -4.24 -13.94
C SER A 184 11.48 -3.72 -15.30
N ALA A 185 10.85 -4.18 -16.39
CA ALA A 185 11.10 -3.67 -17.73
C ALA A 185 10.36 -2.34 -18.00
N THR A 186 9.47 -1.93 -17.09
CA THR A 186 8.65 -0.73 -17.20
C THR A 186 9.02 0.26 -16.12
N LYS A 187 8.89 1.55 -16.44
CA LYS A 187 8.92 2.66 -15.49
C LYS A 187 7.60 3.38 -15.53
N TRP A 188 6.93 3.56 -14.40
CA TRP A 188 5.65 4.27 -14.36
C TRP A 188 5.68 5.45 -13.41
N ARG A 189 5.54 6.66 -13.97
CA ARG A 189 5.28 7.88 -13.20
C ARG A 189 3.87 8.38 -13.48
N ALA A 190 3.11 8.64 -12.43
CA ALA A 190 1.75 9.16 -12.54
C ALA A 190 1.67 10.52 -11.84
N PRO A 191 1.00 11.52 -12.45
CA PRO A 191 0.53 12.66 -11.68
C PRO A 191 -0.57 12.16 -10.74
N HIS A 192 -0.69 12.74 -9.56
CA HIS A 192 -1.76 12.36 -8.63
C HIS A 192 -2.80 13.47 -8.45
N SER A 193 -4.05 13.09 -8.16
CA SER A 193 -5.08 14.08 -7.81
C SER A 193 -4.75 14.76 -6.49
N ALA A 194 -5.10 16.04 -6.35
CA ALA A 194 -5.04 16.72 -5.04
C ALA A 194 -5.94 16.05 -3.99
N ASP A 195 -6.96 15.31 -4.43
CA ASP A 195 -7.86 14.53 -3.57
C ASP A 195 -7.20 13.22 -3.08
N THR A 196 -6.06 12.83 -3.65
CA THR A 196 -5.22 11.72 -3.16
C THR A 196 -4.30 12.26 -2.07
N GLN A 197 -4.60 11.88 -0.82
CA GLN A 197 -3.88 12.33 0.37
C GLN A 197 -3.16 11.16 1.03
N GLY A 198 -1.95 11.39 1.54
CA GLY A 198 -1.25 10.39 2.35
C GLY A 198 -1.85 10.31 3.76
N THR A 199 -1.96 9.12 4.31
CA THR A 199 -2.52 8.87 5.65
C THR A 199 -1.82 7.67 6.30
N ILE A 200 -2.27 7.28 7.50
CA ILE A 200 -1.88 6.00 8.09
C ILE A 200 -2.61 4.89 7.32
N THR A 201 -1.84 3.93 6.82
CA THR A 201 -2.34 2.76 6.11
C THR A 201 -2.02 1.49 6.91
N HIS A 202 -2.69 0.40 6.59
CA HIS A 202 -2.38 -0.93 7.10
C HIS A 202 -1.01 -1.42 6.61
N ARG A 203 -0.57 -0.94 5.43
CA ARG A 203 0.67 -1.28 4.71
C ARG A 203 0.74 -2.71 4.17
N ASN A 204 0.45 -3.69 5.01
CA ASN A 204 0.49 -5.12 4.68
C ASN A 204 -0.89 -5.73 4.46
N PHE A 205 -1.88 -4.93 4.01
CA PHE A 205 -3.26 -5.39 3.92
C PHE A 205 -3.41 -6.57 2.94
N ARG A 206 -3.97 -7.68 3.41
CA ARG A 206 -4.35 -8.81 2.55
C ARG A 206 -5.66 -9.41 2.99
N LEU A 207 -6.48 -9.82 2.02
CA LEU A 207 -7.78 -10.45 2.31
C LEU A 207 -7.65 -11.76 3.09
N ASN A 208 -6.52 -12.48 2.97
CA ASN A 208 -6.26 -13.69 3.76
C ASN A 208 -5.90 -13.41 5.24
N GLN A 209 -5.81 -12.14 5.64
CA GLN A 209 -5.66 -11.69 7.02
C GLN A 209 -6.96 -11.04 7.54
N CYS A 210 -8.06 -11.14 6.79
CA CYS A 210 -9.38 -10.75 7.27
C CYS A 210 -10.08 -11.93 7.94
N TYR A 211 -10.76 -11.65 9.04
CA TYR A 211 -11.43 -12.67 9.84
C TYR A 211 -12.85 -12.26 10.21
N VAL A 212 -13.76 -13.23 10.24
CA VAL A 212 -15.12 -13.05 10.75
C VAL A 212 -15.13 -13.20 12.27
N ARG A 213 -15.65 -12.19 12.96
CA ARG A 213 -15.95 -12.22 14.40
C ARG A 213 -17.28 -11.55 14.66
N GLU A 214 -18.21 -12.26 15.30
CA GLU A 214 -19.50 -11.71 15.73
C GLU A 214 -20.28 -11.00 14.60
N GLY A 215 -20.21 -11.54 13.38
CA GLY A 215 -20.86 -10.99 12.19
C GLY A 215 -20.18 -9.74 11.60
N LYS A 216 -18.95 -9.42 12.03
CA LYS A 216 -18.11 -8.34 11.49
C LYS A 216 -16.80 -8.89 10.93
N ILE A 217 -16.16 -8.10 10.08
CA ILE A 217 -14.79 -8.38 9.63
C ILE A 217 -13.80 -7.63 10.53
N LEU A 218 -12.78 -8.35 10.99
CA LEU A 218 -11.59 -7.78 11.62
C LEU A 218 -10.40 -7.92 10.68
N LEU A 219 -9.62 -6.85 10.55
CA LEU A 219 -8.41 -6.79 9.74
C LEU A 219 -7.21 -7.15 10.62
N GLY A 220 -6.60 -8.31 10.38
CA GLY A 220 -5.39 -8.76 11.07
C GLY A 220 -4.11 -8.43 10.30
N GLY A 221 -2.96 -8.88 10.83
CA GLY A 221 -1.66 -8.59 10.22
C GLY A 221 -1.20 -7.14 10.43
N CYS A 222 -1.65 -6.51 11.51
CA CYS A 222 -1.33 -5.13 11.90
C CYS A 222 0.11 -4.98 12.42
N MET A 223 1.10 -5.18 11.54
CA MET A 223 2.52 -5.17 11.87
C MET A 223 3.37 -4.86 10.63
N GLY A 224 4.56 -4.29 10.83
CA GLY A 224 5.49 -3.93 9.76
C GLY A 224 6.39 -5.10 9.36
N GLY A 225 7.40 -5.36 10.18
CA GLY A 225 8.29 -6.50 10.03
C GLY A 225 9.23 -6.41 8.81
N ILE A 226 9.85 -7.53 8.44
CA ILE A 226 10.87 -7.61 7.38
C ILE A 226 10.35 -7.15 6.00
N LEU A 227 9.07 -7.39 5.68
CA LEU A 227 8.50 -7.01 4.38
C LEU A 227 8.56 -5.50 4.15
N ASN A 228 8.24 -4.74 5.19
CA ASN A 228 8.30 -3.29 5.15
C ASN A 228 9.74 -2.80 5.23
N ALA A 229 10.57 -3.41 6.08
CA ALA A 229 11.98 -3.03 6.22
C ALA A 229 12.80 -3.23 4.93
N LEU A 230 12.45 -4.18 4.07
CA LEU A 230 13.11 -4.35 2.76
C LEU A 230 12.84 -3.19 1.80
N ASN A 231 11.73 -2.46 1.97
CA ASN A 231 11.38 -1.30 1.16
C ASN A 231 10.59 -0.27 1.99
N PRO A 232 11.30 0.50 2.83
CA PRO A 232 10.67 1.29 3.86
C PRO A 232 9.84 2.45 3.30
N GLU A 233 8.82 2.87 4.03
CA GLU A 233 7.98 4.02 3.66
C GLU A 233 8.55 5.33 4.21
N SER A 234 9.05 6.19 3.31
CA SER A 234 9.60 7.50 3.68
C SER A 234 8.53 8.60 3.83
N SER A 235 7.29 8.33 3.41
CA SER A 235 6.17 9.27 3.44
C SER A 235 4.86 8.50 3.59
N PRO A 236 3.82 9.07 4.25
CA PRO A 236 2.49 8.47 4.30
C PRO A 236 1.95 8.15 2.90
N SER A 237 1.56 6.88 2.71
CA SER A 237 0.92 6.41 1.48
C SER A 237 -0.57 6.76 1.49
N PRO A 238 -1.24 6.90 0.33
CA PRO A 238 -2.69 7.06 0.31
C PRO A 238 -3.40 5.74 0.61
N ALA A 239 -4.63 5.85 1.10
CA ALA A 239 -5.54 4.72 1.35
C ALA A 239 -5.69 3.77 0.14
N LEU A 240 -5.57 4.29 -1.09
CA LEU A 240 -5.62 3.48 -2.31
C LEU A 240 -4.52 2.41 -2.38
N ARG A 241 -3.43 2.56 -1.62
CA ARG A 241 -2.37 1.55 -1.54
C ARG A 241 -2.86 0.25 -0.88
N ASP A 242 -3.61 0.35 0.22
CA ASP A 242 -4.18 -0.84 0.87
C ASP A 242 -5.29 -1.46 0.00
N VAL A 243 -6.10 -0.62 -0.66
CA VAL A 243 -7.11 -1.09 -1.64
C VAL A 243 -6.43 -1.84 -2.79
N ALA A 244 -5.31 -1.33 -3.31
CA ALA A 244 -4.54 -2.01 -4.34
C ALA A 244 -3.99 -3.36 -3.86
N SER A 245 -3.55 -3.45 -2.60
CA SER A 245 -3.07 -4.69 -2.01
C SER A 245 -4.19 -5.74 -1.90
N ALA A 246 -5.40 -5.30 -1.55
CA ALA A 246 -6.59 -6.14 -1.43
C ALA A 246 -6.98 -6.82 -2.74
N VAL A 247 -6.88 -6.10 -3.86
CA VAL A 247 -7.44 -6.53 -5.15
C VAL A 247 -6.49 -7.41 -5.96
N ILE A 248 -5.26 -7.64 -5.49
CA ILE A 248 -4.31 -8.53 -6.16
C ILE A 248 -4.91 -9.92 -6.29
N GLY A 249 -5.02 -10.39 -7.54
CA GLY A 249 -5.49 -11.74 -7.84
C GLY A 249 -7.02 -11.92 -7.78
N LEU A 250 -7.79 -10.86 -7.50
CA LEU A 250 -9.25 -10.90 -7.59
C LEU A 250 -9.71 -10.95 -9.05
N SER A 251 -10.84 -11.61 -9.31
CA SER A 251 -11.57 -11.45 -10.56
C SER A 251 -12.12 -10.02 -10.70
N ALA A 252 -12.51 -9.62 -11.92
CA ALA A 252 -13.08 -8.30 -12.15
C ALA A 252 -14.34 -8.04 -11.29
N GLU A 253 -15.20 -9.06 -11.13
CA GLU A 253 -16.41 -8.96 -10.30
C GLU A 253 -16.07 -8.84 -8.81
N GLN A 254 -15.13 -9.64 -8.32
CA GLN A 254 -14.67 -9.58 -6.92
C GLN A 254 -14.02 -8.23 -6.59
N LYS A 255 -13.16 -7.74 -7.50
CA LYS A 255 -12.53 -6.42 -7.40
C LYS A 255 -13.60 -5.32 -7.32
N ARG A 256 -14.60 -5.36 -8.20
CA ARG A 256 -15.72 -4.41 -8.19
C ARG A 256 -16.49 -4.46 -6.87
N ASN A 257 -16.89 -5.65 -6.41
CA ASN A 257 -17.63 -5.82 -5.16
C ASN A 257 -16.86 -5.25 -3.96
N PHE A 258 -15.56 -5.54 -3.85
CA PHE A 258 -14.71 -5.01 -2.78
C PHE A 258 -14.57 -3.49 -2.86
N CYS A 259 -14.22 -2.96 -4.03
CA CYS A 259 -13.93 -1.53 -4.18
C CYS A 259 -15.17 -0.64 -4.07
N GLU A 260 -16.34 -1.07 -4.56
CA GLU A 260 -17.60 -0.35 -4.37
C GLU A 260 -17.97 -0.26 -2.88
N ALA A 261 -17.74 -1.34 -2.13
CA ALA A 261 -18.01 -1.41 -0.69
C ALA A 261 -16.98 -0.60 0.13
N TRP A 262 -15.72 -0.58 -0.30
CA TRP A 262 -14.73 0.35 0.26
C TRP A 262 -15.14 1.81 0.01
N ALA A 263 -15.53 2.15 -1.21
CA ALA A 263 -15.90 3.50 -1.59
C ALA A 263 -17.15 4.01 -0.85
N SER A 264 -18.05 3.12 -0.42
CA SER A 264 -19.28 3.47 0.32
C SER A 264 -19.04 3.92 1.76
N SER A 265 -17.87 3.59 2.33
CA SER A 265 -17.53 3.80 3.74
C SER A 265 -16.24 4.59 3.97
N ALA A 266 -15.41 4.74 2.93
CA ALA A 266 -14.25 5.61 2.94
C ALA A 266 -14.63 7.11 2.85
N PRO A 267 -13.70 8.03 3.17
CA PRO A 267 -13.93 9.46 2.97
C PRO A 267 -14.27 9.78 1.50
N ALA A 268 -15.36 10.52 1.28
CA ALA A 268 -15.93 10.72 -0.06
C ALA A 268 -14.97 11.37 -1.08
N HIS A 269 -14.01 12.17 -0.62
CA HIS A 269 -13.01 12.76 -1.52
C HIS A 269 -11.96 11.74 -1.97
N TRP A 270 -11.63 10.74 -1.14
CA TRP A 270 -10.68 9.67 -1.49
C TRP A 270 -11.25 8.64 -2.47
N SER A 271 -12.57 8.46 -2.49
CA SER A 271 -13.29 7.62 -3.46
C SER A 271 -13.92 8.44 -4.60
N SER A 272 -13.56 9.72 -4.75
CA SER A 272 -14.10 10.57 -5.80
C SER A 272 -13.61 10.15 -7.19
N ASN A 273 -14.39 10.49 -8.22
CA ASN A 273 -13.98 10.28 -9.62
C ASN A 273 -12.61 10.89 -9.97
N LYS A 274 -12.19 11.94 -9.26
CA LYS A 274 -10.87 12.56 -9.47
C LYS A 274 -9.75 11.76 -8.81
N ALA A 275 -9.96 11.27 -7.59
CA ALA A 275 -8.99 10.44 -6.88
C ALA A 275 -8.82 9.07 -7.55
N LEU A 276 -9.88 8.54 -8.15
CA LEU A 276 -9.90 7.25 -8.84
C LEU A 276 -9.50 7.32 -10.33
N ASP A 277 -9.32 8.52 -10.88
CA ASP A 277 -8.97 8.71 -12.29
C ASP A 277 -7.62 8.06 -12.61
N GLY A 278 -7.62 7.04 -13.47
CA GLY A 278 -6.41 6.33 -13.90
C GLY A 278 -5.39 7.22 -14.61
N HIS A 279 -5.79 8.35 -15.18
CA HIS A 279 -4.85 9.34 -15.72
C HIS A 279 -4.16 10.17 -14.65
N ARG A 280 -4.70 10.18 -13.42
CA ARG A 280 -4.25 10.98 -12.26
C ARG A 280 -3.87 10.11 -11.06
N GLY A 281 -3.21 8.97 -11.33
CA GLY A 281 -2.61 8.17 -10.27
C GLY A 281 -3.64 7.51 -9.34
N GLY A 282 -4.83 7.22 -9.87
CA GLY A 282 -5.86 6.40 -9.22
C GLY A 282 -5.41 4.96 -8.96
N LEU A 283 -6.34 4.04 -8.66
CA LEU A 283 -6.01 2.72 -8.12
C LEU A 283 -4.91 1.95 -8.88
N LEU A 284 -4.88 2.05 -10.21
CA LEU A 284 -4.00 1.25 -11.07
C LEU A 284 -2.49 1.47 -10.84
N ILE A 285 -2.05 2.69 -10.47
CA ILE A 285 -0.62 2.93 -10.16
C ILE A 285 -0.23 2.25 -8.85
N TRP A 286 -1.17 2.18 -7.91
CA TRP A 286 -0.97 1.50 -6.63
C TRP A 286 -1.01 -0.01 -6.83
N GLU A 287 -1.86 -0.54 -7.72
CA GLU A 287 -1.78 -1.96 -8.11
C GLU A 287 -0.39 -2.29 -8.68
N TYR A 288 0.14 -1.44 -9.56
CA TYR A 288 1.50 -1.59 -10.07
C TYR A 288 2.54 -1.64 -8.95
N GLU A 289 2.49 -0.72 -8.01
CA GLU A 289 3.38 -0.71 -6.84
C GLU A 289 3.26 -2.01 -6.02
N GLN A 290 2.04 -2.48 -5.74
CA GLN A 290 1.79 -3.69 -4.97
C GLN A 290 2.25 -4.97 -5.72
N TYR A 291 2.11 -5.01 -7.05
CA TYR A 291 2.66 -6.08 -7.88
C TYR A 291 4.20 -6.09 -7.88
N LEU A 292 4.85 -4.92 -7.90
CA LEU A 292 6.30 -4.83 -7.72
C LEU A 292 6.74 -5.30 -6.34
N GLN A 293 6.03 -4.93 -5.27
CA GLN A 293 6.33 -5.42 -3.92
C GLN A 293 6.18 -6.95 -3.83
N SER A 294 5.13 -7.52 -4.43
CA SER A 294 4.94 -8.96 -4.50
C SER A 294 6.10 -9.64 -5.23
N ARG A 295 6.54 -9.11 -6.37
CA ARG A 295 7.74 -9.60 -7.07
C ARG A 295 9.00 -9.52 -6.21
N LEU A 296 9.21 -8.40 -5.52
CA LEU A 296 10.36 -8.21 -4.64
C LEU A 296 10.39 -9.28 -3.54
N TYR A 297 9.24 -9.58 -2.94
CA TYR A 297 9.10 -10.67 -1.97
C TYR A 297 9.51 -12.02 -2.57
N HIS A 298 8.92 -12.42 -3.70
CA HIS A 298 9.23 -13.72 -4.31
C HIS A 298 10.71 -13.84 -4.68
N GLN A 299 11.32 -12.78 -5.25
CA GLN A 299 12.74 -12.75 -5.58
C GLN A 299 13.65 -12.78 -4.34
N SER A 300 13.24 -12.15 -3.23
CA SER A 300 14.07 -12.06 -2.02
C SER A 300 14.13 -13.38 -1.23
N TRP A 301 13.10 -14.22 -1.34
CA TRP A 301 13.04 -15.55 -0.72
C TRP A 301 13.27 -16.71 -1.71
N GLY A 302 13.46 -16.43 -3.00
CA GLY A 302 13.60 -17.48 -4.03
C GLY A 302 12.32 -18.29 -4.27
N LYS A 303 11.16 -17.70 -3.99
CA LYS A 303 9.85 -18.34 -4.20
C LYS A 303 9.38 -18.17 -5.64
N SER A 304 8.58 -19.10 -6.12
CA SER A 304 7.91 -18.99 -7.43
C SER A 304 6.95 -17.81 -7.45
N GLU A 305 7.13 -16.90 -8.40
CA GLU A 305 6.23 -15.75 -8.59
C GLU A 305 4.85 -16.23 -9.12
N PRO A 306 3.73 -15.74 -8.57
CA PRO A 306 2.40 -16.04 -9.10
C PRO A 306 2.21 -15.54 -10.52
N GLU A 307 1.50 -16.31 -11.35
CA GLU A 307 1.24 -15.96 -12.75
C GLU A 307 0.54 -14.60 -12.88
N SER A 308 -0.37 -14.27 -11.96
CA SER A 308 -1.06 -12.98 -11.92
C SER A 308 -0.11 -11.78 -11.81
N VAL A 309 1.00 -11.93 -11.06
CA VAL A 309 2.03 -10.89 -10.91
C VAL A 309 2.80 -10.71 -12.22
N THR A 310 3.24 -11.81 -12.82
CA THR A 310 3.95 -11.79 -14.10
C THR A 310 3.07 -11.21 -15.22
N HIS A 311 1.81 -11.66 -15.30
CA HIS A 311 0.84 -11.23 -16.29
C HIS A 311 0.49 -9.75 -16.16
N PHE A 312 0.29 -9.23 -14.95
CA PHE A 312 0.04 -7.79 -14.78
C PHE A 312 1.25 -6.96 -15.22
N LEU A 313 2.45 -7.29 -14.71
CA LEU A 313 3.65 -6.50 -14.95
C LEU A 313 4.10 -6.51 -16.42
N SER A 314 3.85 -7.58 -17.17
CA SER A 314 4.12 -7.64 -18.61
C SER A 314 3.16 -6.75 -19.43
N ASN A 315 1.93 -6.58 -18.96
CA ASN A 315 0.89 -5.77 -19.61
C ASN A 315 0.95 -4.27 -19.28
N VAL A 316 1.78 -3.86 -18.30
CA VAL A 316 1.93 -2.44 -17.93
C VAL A 316 2.30 -1.56 -19.13
N SER A 317 3.17 -2.02 -20.02
CA SER A 317 3.56 -1.25 -21.22
C SER A 317 2.35 -0.95 -22.13
N THR A 318 1.43 -1.91 -22.29
CA THR A 318 0.19 -1.74 -23.04
C THR A 318 -0.73 -0.72 -22.38
N LEU A 319 -0.88 -0.76 -21.05
CA LEU A 319 -1.65 0.21 -20.28
C LEU A 319 -1.07 1.63 -20.43
N GLN A 320 0.25 1.77 -20.35
CA GLN A 320 0.97 3.03 -20.56
C GLN A 320 0.76 3.58 -21.97
N ASN A 321 0.85 2.73 -22.99
CA ASN A 321 0.59 3.12 -24.38
C ASN A 321 -0.86 3.60 -24.57
N GLY A 322 -1.83 2.96 -23.93
CA GLY A 322 -3.22 3.40 -23.93
C GLY A 322 -3.39 4.81 -23.34
N MET A 323 -2.81 5.06 -22.16
CA MET A 323 -2.84 6.37 -21.53
C MET A 323 -2.10 7.44 -22.35
N TYR A 324 -0.99 7.10 -22.99
CA TYR A 324 -0.27 8.03 -23.87
C TYR A 324 -1.15 8.48 -25.04
N ARG A 325 -1.83 7.55 -25.71
CA ARG A 325 -2.80 7.86 -26.78
C ARG A 325 -3.93 8.77 -26.28
N ALA A 326 -4.46 8.49 -25.09
CA ALA A 326 -5.49 9.32 -24.47
C ALA A 326 -4.97 10.76 -24.20
N ARG A 327 -3.73 10.92 -23.72
CA ARG A 327 -3.12 12.25 -23.53
C ARG A 327 -2.97 13.02 -24.85
N THR A 328 -2.66 12.35 -25.96
CA THR A 328 -2.63 12.99 -27.30
C THR A 328 -4.00 13.51 -27.70
N ILE A 329 -5.07 12.76 -27.42
CA ILE A 329 -6.46 13.21 -27.64
C ILE A 329 -6.78 14.43 -26.78
N ALA A 330 -6.36 14.42 -25.51
CA ALA A 330 -6.53 15.58 -24.62
C ALA A 330 -5.82 16.82 -25.14
N ALA A 331 -4.57 16.69 -25.62
CA ALA A 331 -3.80 17.78 -26.19
C ALA A 331 -4.49 18.38 -27.44
N GLY A 332 -4.94 17.52 -28.36
CA GLY A 332 -5.73 17.96 -29.52
C GLY A 332 -7.01 18.69 -29.12
N GLY A 333 -7.73 18.15 -28.12
CA GLY A 333 -8.93 18.80 -27.56
C GLY A 333 -8.64 20.19 -26.98
N MET A 334 -7.52 20.35 -26.26
CA MET A 334 -7.11 21.65 -25.71
C MET A 334 -6.77 22.66 -26.81
N ILE A 335 -6.03 22.25 -27.85
CA ILE A 335 -5.73 23.13 -29.00
C ILE A 335 -7.03 23.62 -29.65
N CYS A 336 -7.97 22.71 -29.92
CA CYS A 336 -9.27 23.03 -30.51
C CYS A 336 -10.13 23.95 -29.63
N LEU A 337 -9.96 23.93 -28.30
CA LEU A 337 -10.64 24.85 -27.38
C LEU A 337 -9.95 26.21 -27.26
N TYR A 338 -8.62 26.26 -27.37
CA TYR A 338 -7.86 27.51 -27.24
C TYR A 338 -7.91 28.39 -28.51
N ILE A 339 -7.89 27.79 -29.71
CA ILE A 339 -7.98 28.54 -30.97
C ILE A 339 -9.20 29.49 -31.00
N PRO A 340 -10.43 29.04 -30.65
CA PRO A 340 -11.59 29.90 -30.49
C PRO A 340 -11.38 31.11 -29.57
N VAL A 341 -10.78 30.87 -28.39
CA VAL A 341 -10.55 31.94 -27.40
C VAL A 341 -9.58 32.97 -27.97
N VAL A 342 -8.47 32.52 -28.56
CA VAL A 342 -7.48 33.43 -29.17
C VAL A 342 -8.08 34.21 -30.34
N ALA A 343 -8.90 33.57 -31.19
CA ALA A 343 -9.57 34.23 -32.30
C ALA A 343 -10.56 35.30 -31.84
N ILE A 344 -11.38 35.00 -30.82
CA ILE A 344 -12.32 35.97 -30.23
C ILE A 344 -11.56 37.14 -29.60
N LEU A 345 -10.47 36.88 -28.87
CA LEU A 345 -9.64 37.93 -28.27
C LEU A 345 -8.98 38.81 -29.35
N TYR A 346 -8.47 38.20 -30.43
CA TYR A 346 -7.92 38.93 -31.56
C TYR A 346 -8.95 39.87 -32.19
N TRP A 347 -10.15 39.38 -32.50
CA TRP A 347 -11.22 40.20 -33.06
C TRP A 347 -11.77 41.26 -32.08
N GLY A 348 -11.75 40.98 -30.78
CA GLY A 348 -12.29 41.88 -29.76
C GLY A 348 -11.32 42.99 -29.33
N PHE A 349 -10.01 42.76 -29.39
CA PHE A 349 -9.01 43.67 -28.83
C PHE A 349 -8.03 44.27 -29.85
N TYR A 350 -7.93 43.72 -31.07
CA TYR A 350 -6.99 44.25 -32.07
C TYR A 350 -7.69 45.24 -33.01
N PRO A 351 -7.33 46.54 -33.01
CA PRO A 351 -8.05 47.58 -33.74
C PRO A 351 -8.07 47.40 -35.27
N GLU A 352 -7.07 46.70 -35.80
CA GLU A 352 -6.93 46.40 -37.24
C GLU A 352 -7.53 45.05 -37.63
N ALA A 353 -8.12 44.31 -36.69
CA ALA A 353 -8.74 43.03 -37.01
C ALA A 353 -9.95 43.22 -37.93
N SER A 354 -9.98 42.48 -39.03
CA SER A 354 -11.15 42.40 -39.88
C SER A 354 -12.33 41.80 -39.13
N THR A 355 -13.54 42.32 -39.39
CA THR A 355 -14.77 41.70 -38.88
C THR A 355 -14.87 40.26 -39.36
N PRO A 356 -15.11 39.28 -38.48
CA PRO A 356 -15.13 37.88 -38.87
C PRO A 356 -16.29 37.60 -39.82
N SER A 357 -16.00 36.87 -40.88
CA SER A 357 -17.00 36.31 -41.79
C SER A 357 -17.80 35.19 -41.13
N ASN A 358 -18.98 34.89 -41.67
CA ASN A 358 -19.79 33.76 -41.19
C ASN A 358 -19.03 32.43 -41.25
N VAL A 359 -18.16 32.24 -42.25
CA VAL A 359 -17.34 31.03 -42.39
C VAL A 359 -16.33 30.91 -41.24
N GLU A 360 -15.67 32.01 -40.86
CA GLU A 360 -14.72 32.04 -39.74
C GLU A 360 -15.42 31.80 -38.40
N LEU A 361 -16.59 32.41 -38.18
CA LEU A 361 -17.40 32.16 -36.98
C LEU A 361 -17.84 30.70 -36.87
N ILE A 362 -18.28 30.09 -37.99
CA ILE A 362 -18.63 28.67 -38.04
C ILE A 362 -17.40 27.80 -37.77
N GLY A 363 -16.25 28.12 -38.37
CA GLY A 363 -14.99 27.40 -38.14
C GLY A 363 -14.56 27.42 -36.67
N VAL A 364 -14.68 28.58 -36.01
CA VAL A 364 -14.43 28.75 -34.57
C VAL A 364 -15.40 27.90 -33.73
N ALA A 365 -16.69 27.92 -34.05
CA ALA A 365 -17.69 27.11 -33.36
C ALA A 365 -17.45 25.60 -33.52
N ILE A 366 -17.09 25.16 -34.73
CA ILE A 366 -16.74 23.76 -35.01
C ILE A 366 -15.51 23.35 -34.21
N ALA A 367 -14.44 24.17 -34.20
CA ALA A 367 -13.24 23.89 -33.42
C ALA A 367 -13.57 23.72 -31.93
N ALA A 368 -14.39 24.62 -31.36
CA ALA A 368 -14.84 24.50 -29.98
C ALA A 368 -15.65 23.21 -29.73
N GLY A 369 -16.56 22.86 -30.65
CA GLY A 369 -17.36 21.63 -30.58
C GLY A 369 -16.52 20.35 -30.65
N VAL A 370 -15.54 20.30 -31.56
CA VAL A 370 -14.57 19.20 -31.66
C VAL A 370 -13.73 19.12 -30.39
N GLY A 371 -13.25 20.24 -29.87
CA GLY A 371 -12.47 20.28 -28.63
C GLY A 371 -13.24 19.74 -27.43
N TRP A 372 -14.52 20.13 -27.29
CA TRP A 372 -15.41 19.59 -26.26
C TRP A 372 -15.64 18.08 -26.41
N PHE A 373 -15.88 17.62 -27.63
CA PHE A 373 -16.06 16.19 -27.93
C PHE A 373 -14.80 15.38 -27.60
N LEU A 374 -13.62 15.82 -28.04
CA LEU A 374 -12.34 15.17 -27.75
C LEU A 374 -12.07 15.10 -26.24
N ARG A 375 -12.45 16.13 -25.48
CA ARG A 375 -12.34 16.11 -24.01
C ARG A 375 -13.25 15.05 -23.37
N LYS A 376 -14.44 14.83 -23.92
CA LYS A 376 -15.35 13.77 -23.47
C LYS A 376 -14.77 12.39 -23.79
N VAL A 377 -14.23 12.21 -25.01
CA VAL A 377 -13.54 10.97 -25.42
C VAL A 377 -12.34 10.68 -24.52
N TYR A 378 -11.51 11.68 -24.24
CA TYR A 378 -10.38 11.53 -23.31
C TYR A 378 -10.81 10.99 -21.94
N ARG A 379 -11.87 11.56 -21.35
CA ARG A 379 -12.38 11.09 -20.05
C ARG A 379 -12.90 9.66 -20.10
N SER A 380 -13.51 9.24 -21.20
CA SER A 380 -13.97 7.85 -21.37
C SER A 380 -12.84 6.85 -21.62
N LEU A 381 -11.65 7.33 -22.00
CA LEU A 381 -10.45 6.50 -22.21
C LEU A 381 -9.61 6.34 -20.94
N ALA A 382 -9.97 7.00 -19.84
CA ALA A 382 -9.34 6.78 -18.56
C ALA A 382 -9.54 5.31 -18.16
N PRO A 383 -8.47 4.59 -17.72
CA PRO A 383 -8.63 3.27 -17.16
C PRO A 383 -9.67 3.30 -16.04
N THR A 384 -10.64 2.39 -16.09
CA THR A 384 -11.63 2.23 -15.02
C THR A 384 -10.93 1.78 -13.76
N ALA A 385 -11.32 2.33 -12.61
CA ALA A 385 -10.73 1.93 -11.34
C ALA A 385 -11.07 0.46 -11.01
N TRP A 386 -12.30 0.02 -11.31
CA TRP A 386 -12.80 -1.36 -11.18
C TRP A 386 -14.09 -1.57 -11.98
#